data_AF-A0A925SCE7-F1
#
_entry.id   AF-A0A925SCE7-F1
#
_cell.length_a   1.000
_cell.length_b   1.000
_cell.length_c   1.000
_cell.angle_alpha   90.00
_cell.angle_beta   90.00
_cell.angle_gamma   90.00
#
_symmetry.space_group_name_H-M   'P 1'
#
loop_
_entity.id
_entity.type
_entity.pdbx_description
1 polymer ?
#
loop_
_entity_poly.entity_id
_entity_poly.type
_entity_poly.pdbx_seq_one_letter_code
_entity_poly.pdbx_strand_id
1 'polypeptide(L)'
;MADHSSTRPYRQIDPRKIIETIDLLSRRISERFPESGLSRVVGELNLIAGEAVARTEWIQRPILPLRIGVWLLVGAILTLIVWLITALNRPDMRDTAIFIQFIESSIGSVVFIGATILFLINCETRIKRQRALKAIHELRSLAHIVDMHQLTKDPDRYLLGGSLTASSPIRTMTPFELGRYLDYCSEILSLISKIA
;
A
#
# COMPACT_ATOMS: atom_id res chain seq x y z
N MET A 1 -1.75 -0.78 43.07
CA MET A 1 -2.69 -0.60 41.94
C MET A 1 -1.97 -1.09 40.69
N ALA A 2 -2.24 -2.34 40.28
CA ALA A 2 -1.50 -3.00 39.21
C ALA A 2 -2.04 -2.56 37.85
N ASP A 3 -1.22 -1.89 37.04
CA ASP A 3 -1.51 -1.60 35.64
C ASP A 3 -1.10 -2.81 34.79
N HIS A 4 -2.05 -3.70 34.53
CA HIS A 4 -1.91 -4.75 33.53
C HIS A 4 -2.35 -4.21 32.17
N SER A 5 -1.47 -3.43 31.52
CA SER A 5 -1.58 -3.14 30.09
C SER A 5 -1.32 -4.44 29.31
N SER A 6 -2.38 -5.23 29.17
CA SER A 6 -2.44 -6.48 28.44
C SER A 6 -1.94 -6.35 27.00
N THR A 7 -0.67 -6.65 26.76
CA THR A 7 -0.12 -6.94 25.43
C THR A 7 -0.77 -8.23 24.95
N ARG A 8 -1.86 -8.14 24.18
CA ARG A 8 -2.51 -9.30 23.56
C ARG A 8 -1.68 -9.73 22.34
N PRO A 9 -0.75 -10.70 22.48
CA PRO A 9 0.27 -10.96 21.47
C PRO A 9 -0.29 -11.61 20.21
N TYR A 10 -1.50 -12.18 20.30
CA TYR A 10 -2.20 -12.86 19.20
C TYR A 10 -3.14 -11.95 18.39
N ARG A 11 -3.26 -10.65 18.74
CA ARG A 11 -4.16 -9.71 18.04
C ARG A 11 -3.48 -8.79 17.03
N GLN A 12 -2.15 -8.76 17.02
CA GLN A 12 -1.40 -7.91 16.11
C GLN A 12 -0.41 -8.76 15.35
N ILE A 13 -0.46 -8.62 14.02
CA ILE A 13 0.53 -9.21 13.13
C ILE A 13 1.76 -8.31 13.20
N ASP A 14 2.86 -8.84 13.74
CA ASP A 14 4.14 -8.14 13.78
C ASP A 14 4.81 -8.21 12.39
N PRO A 15 5.00 -7.07 11.70
CA PRO A 15 5.62 -7.04 10.39
C PRO A 15 7.03 -7.66 10.37
N ARG A 16 7.77 -7.58 11.48
CA ARG A 16 9.12 -8.16 11.58
C ARG A 16 9.08 -9.67 11.54
N LYS A 17 8.12 -10.28 12.26
CA LYS A 17 7.92 -11.73 12.25
C LYS A 17 7.51 -12.26 10.88
N ILE A 18 6.75 -11.47 10.10
CA ILE A 18 6.44 -11.84 8.71
C ILE A 18 7.73 -11.92 7.89
N ILE A 19 8.60 -10.91 7.95
CA ILE A 19 9.87 -10.91 7.21
C ILE A 19 10.75 -12.08 7.62
N GLU A 20 10.87 -12.34 8.92
CA GLU A 20 11.62 -13.51 9.43
C GLU A 20 11.05 -14.83 8.88
N THR A 21 9.73 -14.93 8.77
CA THR A 21 9.08 -16.12 8.22
C THR A 21 9.34 -16.29 6.72
N ILE A 22 9.35 -15.19 5.96
CA ILE A 22 9.68 -15.19 4.53
C ILE A 22 11.16 -15.55 4.31
N ASP A 23 12.07 -15.01 5.10
CA ASP A 23 13.50 -15.34 5.04
C ASP A 23 13.74 -16.84 5.33
N LEU A 24 13.11 -17.38 6.38
CA LEU A 24 13.18 -18.81 6.68
C LEU A 24 12.58 -19.67 5.56
N LEU A 25 11.45 -19.25 4.97
CA LEU A 25 10.87 -19.95 3.83
C LEU A 25 11.79 -19.90 2.60
N SER A 26 12.39 -18.75 2.33
CA SER A 26 13.34 -18.57 1.23
C SER A 26 14.54 -19.50 1.33
N ARG A 27 15.11 -19.65 2.54
CA ARG A 27 16.20 -20.60 2.81
C ARG A 27 15.75 -22.04 2.59
N ARG A 28 14.63 -22.46 3.19
CA ARG A 28 14.09 -23.83 3.03
C ARG A 28 13.81 -24.21 1.57
N ILE A 29 13.30 -23.26 0.77
CA ILE A 29 13.06 -23.47 -0.66
C ILE A 29 14.38 -23.57 -1.41
N SER A 30 15.34 -22.69 -1.14
CA SER A 30 16.63 -22.67 -1.84
C SER A 30 17.50 -23.89 -1.52
N GLU A 31 17.45 -24.39 -0.27
CA GLU A 31 18.10 -25.64 0.14
C GLU A 31 17.50 -26.87 -0.56
N ARG A 32 16.17 -26.88 -0.80
CA ARG A 32 15.46 -28.02 -1.38
C ARG A 32 15.43 -28.01 -2.91
N PHE A 33 15.23 -26.83 -3.48
CA PHE A 33 15.00 -26.59 -4.90
C PHE A 33 15.92 -25.47 -5.40
N PRO A 34 17.25 -25.69 -5.39
CA PRO A 34 18.21 -24.71 -5.87
C PRO A 34 17.93 -24.36 -7.34
N GLU A 35 18.11 -23.09 -7.72
CA GLU A 35 17.88 -22.55 -9.08
C GLU A 35 16.45 -22.65 -9.63
N SER A 36 15.50 -23.16 -8.83
CA SER A 36 14.10 -23.25 -9.24
C SER A 36 13.45 -21.87 -9.43
N GLY A 37 12.44 -21.80 -10.29
CA GLY A 37 11.62 -20.59 -10.43
C GLY A 37 11.01 -20.15 -9.10
N LEU A 38 10.66 -21.10 -8.23
CA LEU A 38 10.12 -20.84 -6.89
C LEU A 38 11.14 -20.18 -5.95
N SER A 39 12.40 -20.63 -5.97
CA SER A 39 13.49 -20.01 -5.18
C SER A 39 13.71 -18.55 -5.59
N ARG A 40 13.62 -18.24 -6.89
CA ARG A 40 13.68 -16.86 -7.38
C ARG A 40 12.48 -16.02 -6.92
N VAL A 41 11.26 -16.57 -7.01
CA VAL A 41 10.02 -15.88 -6.61
C VAL A 41 10.00 -15.56 -5.12
N VAL A 42 10.41 -16.50 -4.26
CA VAL A 42 10.45 -16.24 -2.80
C VAL A 42 11.56 -15.26 -2.42
N GLY A 43 12.68 -15.24 -3.15
CA GLY A 43 13.72 -14.22 -3.00
C GLY A 43 13.19 -12.82 -3.32
N GLU A 44 12.48 -12.68 -4.44
CA GLU A 44 11.82 -11.43 -4.83
C GLU A 44 10.75 -11.01 -3.81
N LEU A 45 9.96 -11.96 -3.30
CA LEU A 45 9.00 -11.71 -2.21
C LEU A 45 9.70 -11.19 -0.95
N ASN A 46 10.86 -11.73 -0.57
CA ASN A 46 11.60 -11.27 0.60
C ASN A 46 12.06 -9.80 0.44
N LEU A 47 12.55 -9.44 -0.74
CA LEU A 47 12.93 -8.06 -1.07
C LEU A 47 11.71 -7.12 -1.01
N ILE A 48 10.64 -7.46 -1.72
CA ILE A 48 9.42 -6.65 -1.77
C ILE A 48 8.78 -6.53 -0.38
N ALA A 49 8.79 -7.60 0.43
CA ALA A 49 8.28 -7.57 1.80
C ALA A 49 9.12 -6.67 2.70
N GLY A 50 10.44 -6.75 2.63
CA GLY A 50 11.35 -5.86 3.36
C GLY A 50 11.13 -4.40 3.00
N GLU A 51 11.03 -4.10 1.70
CA GLU A 51 10.71 -2.76 1.22
C GLU A 51 9.31 -2.30 1.63
N ALA A 52 8.31 -3.17 1.56
CA ALA A 52 6.94 -2.86 1.93
C ALA A 52 6.82 -2.49 3.41
N VAL A 53 7.47 -3.24 4.31
CA VAL A 53 7.46 -2.93 5.75
C VAL A 53 8.21 -1.62 6.03
N ALA A 54 9.40 -1.42 5.45
CA ALA A 54 10.15 -0.17 5.59
C ALA A 54 9.37 1.03 5.02
N ARG A 55 8.68 0.85 3.89
CA ARG A 55 7.82 1.88 3.27
C ARG A 55 6.53 2.07 4.04
N THR A 56 6.00 1.09 4.78
CA THR A 56 4.76 1.24 5.56
C THR A 56 4.94 2.31 6.64
N GLU A 57 6.10 2.34 7.31
CA GLU A 57 6.44 3.44 8.23
C GLU A 57 6.53 4.79 7.52
N TRP A 58 6.94 4.82 6.24
CA TRP A 58 7.07 6.04 5.45
C TRP A 58 5.76 6.51 4.81
N ILE A 59 4.87 5.59 4.42
CA ILE A 59 3.53 5.87 3.87
C ILE A 59 2.63 6.49 4.96
N GLN A 60 2.84 6.10 6.23
CA GLN A 60 2.15 6.71 7.36
C GLN A 60 2.61 8.15 7.64
N ARG A 61 3.80 8.57 7.16
CA ARG A 61 4.28 9.93 7.43
C ARG A 61 3.42 10.96 6.71
N PRO A 62 3.05 12.06 7.40
CA PRO A 62 2.33 13.16 6.77
C PRO A 62 3.20 13.80 5.69
N ILE A 63 2.60 14.12 4.54
CA ILE A 63 3.30 14.75 3.43
C ILE A 63 3.56 16.22 3.79
N LEU A 64 4.77 16.52 4.28
CA LEU A 64 5.19 17.86 4.73
C LEU A 64 4.85 19.02 3.78
N PRO A 65 5.08 18.94 2.44
CA PRO A 65 4.74 20.06 1.55
C PRO A 65 3.23 20.33 1.50
N LEU A 66 2.40 19.30 1.64
CA LEU A 66 0.95 19.48 1.72
C LEU A 66 0.55 20.19 3.02
N ARG A 67 1.16 19.78 4.14
CA ARG A 67 0.92 20.44 5.43
C ARG A 67 1.35 21.90 5.42
N ILE A 68 2.48 22.24 4.78
CA ILE A 68 2.92 23.62 4.55
C ILE A 68 1.89 24.36 3.68
N GLY A 69 1.39 23.74 2.62
CA GLY A 69 0.32 24.31 1.78
C GLY A 69 -0.96 24.63 2.57
N VAL A 70 -1.39 23.73 3.48
CA VAL A 70 -2.53 24.00 4.37
C VAL A 70 -2.23 25.21 5.26
N TRP A 71 -1.07 25.24 5.93
CA TRP A 71 -0.71 26.34 6.83
C TRP A 71 -0.60 27.68 6.10
N LEU A 72 -0.05 27.69 4.89
CA LEU A 72 0.04 28.88 4.06
C LEU A 72 -1.35 29.36 3.66
N LEU A 73 -2.24 28.46 3.25
CA LEU A 73 -3.63 28.80 2.93
C LEU A 73 -4.38 29.37 4.14
N VAL A 74 -4.28 28.71 5.30
CA VAL A 74 -4.89 29.20 6.55
C VAL A 74 -4.32 30.57 6.93
N GLY A 75 -3.00 30.76 6.81
CA GLY A 75 -2.35 32.05 7.03
C GLY A 75 -2.88 33.13 6.09
N ALA A 76 -2.98 32.85 4.79
CA ALA A 76 -3.49 33.77 3.80
C ALA A 76 -4.95 34.18 4.10
N ILE A 77 -5.81 33.23 4.47
CA ILE A 77 -7.19 33.49 4.88
C ILE A 77 -7.24 34.39 6.11
N LEU A 78 -6.43 34.10 7.14
CA LEU A 78 -6.38 34.92 8.36
C LEU A 78 -5.89 36.34 8.06
N THR A 79 -4.84 36.50 7.24
CA THR A 79 -4.35 37.82 6.85
C THR A 79 -5.40 38.63 6.09
N LEU A 80 -6.16 37.98 5.21
CA LEU A 80 -7.25 38.61 4.46
C LEU A 80 -8.38 39.07 5.40
N ILE A 81 -8.76 38.24 6.37
CA ILE A 81 -9.80 38.58 7.36
C ILE A 81 -9.37 39.77 8.21
N VAL A 82 -8.14 39.79 8.73
CA VAL A 82 -7.62 40.90 9.53
C VAL A 82 -7.58 42.19 8.70
N TRP A 83 -7.08 42.12 7.48
CA TRP A 83 -7.04 43.26 6.57
C TRP A 83 -8.45 43.83 6.32
N LEU A 84 -9.43 42.96 6.05
CA LEU A 84 -10.82 43.35 5.85
C LEU A 84 -11.42 44.05 7.07
N ILE A 85 -11.22 43.51 8.28
CA ILE A 85 -11.71 44.12 9.53
C ILE A 85 -11.11 45.51 9.72
N THR A 86 -9.81 45.67 9.47
CA THR A 86 -9.14 46.98 9.60
C THR A 86 -9.61 48.00 8.54
N ALA A 87 -9.97 47.53 7.34
CA ALA A 87 -10.48 48.38 6.28
C ALA A 87 -11.91 48.86 6.57
N LEU A 88 -12.77 48.00 7.11
CA LEU A 88 -14.16 48.32 7.47
C LEU A 88 -14.28 49.31 8.64
N ASN A 89 -13.25 49.39 9.50
CA ASN A 89 -13.22 50.33 10.61
C ASN A 89 -12.86 51.77 10.18
N ARG A 90 -12.68 52.02 8.87
CA ARG A 90 -12.51 53.35 8.27
C ARG A 90 -13.91 53.95 8.01
N PRO A 91 -14.24 55.14 8.55
CA PRO A 91 -15.62 55.65 8.58
C PRO A 91 -16.22 56.13 7.25
N ASP A 92 -15.61 55.90 6.08
CA ASP A 92 -15.86 56.67 4.86
C ASP A 92 -16.49 55.92 3.66
N MET A 93 -16.97 54.68 3.83
CA MET A 93 -17.58 53.93 2.71
C MET A 93 -19.00 53.46 3.03
N ARG A 94 -19.99 54.33 2.75
CA ARG A 94 -21.43 53.99 2.72
C ARG A 94 -21.98 54.18 1.31
N ASP A 95 -21.42 53.45 0.35
CA ASP A 95 -21.93 53.41 -1.01
C ASP A 95 -22.53 52.03 -1.30
N THR A 96 -23.82 51.98 -1.64
CA THR A 96 -24.57 50.72 -1.82
C THR A 96 -24.00 49.88 -2.96
N ALA A 97 -23.42 50.53 -3.98
CA ALA A 97 -22.76 49.86 -5.10
C ALA A 97 -21.51 49.08 -4.67
N ILE A 98 -20.70 49.67 -3.78
CA ILE A 98 -19.49 49.03 -3.22
C ILE A 98 -19.87 47.79 -2.39
N PHE A 99 -20.99 47.86 -1.66
CA PHE A 99 -21.49 46.73 -0.86
C PHE A 99 -21.90 45.52 -1.72
N ILE A 100 -22.62 45.75 -2.82
CA ILE A 100 -23.04 44.68 -3.74
C ILE A 100 -21.80 44.03 -4.38
N GLN A 101 -20.86 44.83 -4.86
CA GLN A 101 -19.62 44.34 -5.47
C GLN A 101 -18.75 43.55 -4.49
N PHE A 102 -18.74 43.96 -3.22
CA PHE A 102 -18.05 43.24 -2.15
C PHE A 102 -18.66 41.86 -1.89
N ILE A 103 -20.00 41.75 -1.84
CA ILE A 103 -20.70 40.47 -1.67
C ILE A 103 -20.38 39.54 -2.84
N GLU A 104 -20.48 40.04 -4.07
CA GLU A 104 -20.20 39.26 -5.28
C GLU A 104 -18.78 38.68 -5.27
N SER A 105 -17.80 39.51 -4.94
CA SER A 105 -16.38 39.10 -4.84
C SER A 105 -16.12 38.11 -3.69
N SER A 106 -16.85 38.26 -2.58
CA SER A 106 -16.72 37.40 -1.40
C SER A 106 -17.23 35.99 -1.67
N ILE A 107 -18.36 35.84 -2.38
CA ILE A 107 -18.93 34.53 -2.73
C ILE A 107 -17.94 33.72 -3.55
N GLY A 108 -17.38 34.30 -4.62
CA GLY A 108 -16.38 33.64 -5.46
C GLY A 108 -15.15 33.21 -4.66
N SER A 109 -14.66 34.10 -3.79
CA SER A 109 -13.50 33.84 -2.94
C SER A 109 -13.74 32.66 -1.99
N VAL A 110 -14.89 32.59 -1.32
CA VAL A 110 -15.25 31.49 -0.41
C VAL A 110 -15.30 30.16 -1.16
N VAL A 111 -15.88 30.14 -2.37
CA VAL A 111 -15.94 28.94 -3.21
C VAL A 111 -14.53 28.46 -3.58
N PHE A 112 -13.65 29.36 -4.04
CA PHE A 112 -12.27 28.99 -4.40
C PHE A 112 -11.45 28.52 -3.19
N ILE A 113 -11.60 29.17 -2.03
CA ILE A 113 -10.96 28.77 -0.78
C ILE A 113 -11.44 27.37 -0.37
N GLY A 114 -12.75 27.15 -0.36
CA GLY A 114 -13.35 25.85 -0.04
C GLY A 114 -12.87 24.74 -0.99
N ALA A 115 -12.89 25.00 -2.30
CA ALA A 115 -12.39 24.08 -3.31
C ALA A 115 -10.90 23.76 -3.11
N THR A 116 -10.08 24.76 -2.75
CA THR A 116 -8.64 24.58 -2.53
C THR A 116 -8.37 23.72 -1.28
N ILE A 117 -9.10 23.95 -0.18
CA ILE A 117 -8.99 23.13 1.03
C ILE A 117 -9.37 21.68 0.73
N LEU A 118 -10.52 21.47 0.08
CA LEU A 118 -10.98 20.13 -0.29
C LEU A 118 -10.00 19.45 -1.25
N PHE A 119 -9.44 20.19 -2.20
CA PHE A 119 -8.41 19.68 -3.10
C PHE A 119 -7.16 19.25 -2.32
N LEU A 120 -6.67 20.06 -1.38
CA LEU A 120 -5.49 19.73 -0.58
C LEU A 120 -5.71 18.46 0.26
N ILE A 121 -6.83 18.38 0.98
CA ILE A 121 -7.18 17.21 1.81
C ILE A 121 -7.25 15.94 0.93
N ASN A 122 -7.88 16.05 -0.25
CA ASN A 122 -8.00 14.93 -1.17
C ASN A 122 -6.67 14.55 -1.84
N CYS A 123 -5.76 15.50 -2.03
CA CYS A 123 -4.47 15.25 -2.67
C CYS A 123 -3.60 14.30 -1.83
N GLU A 124 -3.58 14.46 -0.50
CA GLU A 124 -2.86 13.52 0.39
C GLU A 124 -3.36 12.09 0.20
N THR A 125 -4.69 11.93 0.26
CA THR A 125 -5.35 10.64 0.14
C THR A 125 -5.09 10.02 -1.22
N ARG A 126 -5.12 10.80 -2.30
CA ARG A 126 -4.81 10.31 -3.66
C ARG A 126 -3.37 9.82 -3.76
N ILE A 127 -2.39 10.57 -3.24
CA ILE A 127 -0.97 10.18 -3.29
C ILE A 127 -0.74 8.91 -2.46
N LYS A 128 -1.26 8.86 -1.22
CA LYS A 128 -1.15 7.68 -0.34
C LYS A 128 -1.80 6.45 -0.96
N ARG A 129 -2.99 6.61 -1.56
CA ARG A 129 -3.72 5.53 -2.26
C ARG A 129 -2.93 4.98 -3.44
N GLN A 130 -2.31 5.85 -4.25
CA GLN A 130 -1.49 5.40 -5.38
C GLN A 130 -0.28 4.57 -4.91
N ARG A 131 0.39 4.98 -3.83
CA ARG A 131 1.51 4.22 -3.25
C ARG A 131 1.08 2.85 -2.73
N ALA A 132 -0.05 2.79 -2.02
CA ALA A 132 -0.60 1.53 -1.52
C ALA A 132 -1.00 0.58 -2.67
N LEU A 133 -1.68 1.09 -3.69
CA LEU A 133 -2.06 0.30 -4.86
C LEU A 133 -0.85 -0.26 -5.62
N LYS A 134 0.24 0.50 -5.71
CA LYS A 134 1.48 0.03 -6.33
C LYS A 134 2.05 -1.19 -5.59
N ALA A 135 2.15 -1.14 -4.26
CA ALA A 135 2.61 -2.27 -3.45
C ALA A 135 1.70 -3.50 -3.61
N ILE A 136 0.38 -3.31 -3.60
CA ILE A 136 -0.58 -4.40 -3.83
C ILE A 136 -0.43 -5.01 -5.22
N HIS A 137 -0.16 -4.21 -6.26
CA HIS A 137 0.07 -4.71 -7.61
C HIS A 137 1.35 -5.55 -7.72
N GLU A 138 2.43 -5.14 -7.06
CA GLU A 138 3.67 -5.93 -7.00
C GLU A 138 3.42 -7.30 -6.34
N LEU A 139 2.73 -7.32 -5.19
CA LEU A 139 2.32 -8.55 -4.50
C LEU A 139 1.41 -9.44 -5.34
N ARG A 140 0.43 -8.85 -6.03
CA ARG A 140 -0.47 -9.58 -6.95
C ARG A 140 0.29 -10.20 -8.12
N SER A 141 1.27 -9.49 -8.67
CA SER A 141 2.09 -10.03 -9.76
C SER A 141 2.85 -11.27 -9.30
N LEU A 142 3.45 -11.25 -8.09
CA LEU A 142 4.09 -12.43 -7.51
C LEU A 142 3.11 -13.59 -7.32
N ALA A 143 1.90 -13.33 -6.79
CA ALA A 143 0.88 -14.36 -6.62
C ALA A 143 0.53 -15.05 -7.94
N HIS A 144 0.34 -14.27 -9.02
CA HIS A 144 0.10 -14.82 -10.34
C HIS A 144 1.30 -15.61 -10.87
N ILE A 145 2.54 -15.19 -10.61
CA ILE A 145 3.72 -15.96 -11.01
C ILE A 145 3.75 -17.31 -10.28
N VAL A 146 3.45 -17.34 -8.98
CA VAL A 146 3.36 -18.61 -8.21
C VAL A 146 2.30 -19.53 -8.82
N ASP A 147 1.11 -18.98 -9.12
CA ASP A 147 0.02 -19.71 -9.76
C ASP A 147 0.44 -20.31 -11.13
N MET A 148 1.14 -19.54 -11.97
CA MET A 148 1.69 -20.05 -13.23
C MET A 148 2.68 -21.22 -13.03
N HIS A 149 3.46 -21.23 -11.95
CA HIS A 149 4.33 -22.36 -11.62
C HIS A 149 3.55 -23.61 -11.16
N GLN A 150 2.30 -23.46 -10.71
CA GLN A 150 1.43 -24.58 -10.29
C GLN A 150 0.71 -25.24 -11.47
N LEU A 151 0.44 -24.53 -12.58
CA LEU A 151 -0.34 -25.05 -13.71
C LEU A 151 0.19 -26.37 -14.31
N THR A 152 1.50 -26.62 -14.21
CA THR A 152 2.12 -27.85 -14.74
C THR A 152 2.31 -28.94 -13.67
N LYS A 153 1.91 -28.66 -12.44
CA LYS A 153 2.17 -29.46 -11.24
C LYS A 153 0.87 -30.15 -10.80
N ASP A 154 0.55 -31.24 -11.49
CA ASP A 154 -0.65 -32.04 -11.26
C ASP A 154 -0.30 -33.31 -10.44
N PRO A 155 -0.73 -33.42 -9.17
CA PRO A 155 -0.38 -34.56 -8.31
C PRO A 155 -0.98 -35.89 -8.78
N ASP A 156 -2.19 -35.88 -9.36
CA ASP A 156 -2.86 -37.10 -9.82
C ASP A 156 -2.09 -37.73 -10.97
N ARG A 157 -1.55 -36.91 -11.88
CA ARG A 157 -0.67 -37.37 -12.96
C ARG A 157 0.64 -38.00 -12.48
N TYR A 158 1.15 -37.60 -11.31
CA TYR A 158 2.37 -38.16 -10.72
C TYR A 158 2.11 -39.45 -9.93
N LEU A 159 0.92 -39.61 -9.34
CA LEU A 159 0.55 -40.75 -8.51
C LEU A 159 -0.06 -41.90 -9.33
N LEU A 160 -0.98 -41.60 -10.23
CA LEU A 160 -1.77 -42.59 -10.96
C LEU A 160 -1.13 -42.99 -12.30
N GLY A 161 -0.20 -42.17 -12.80
CA GLY A 161 0.26 -42.27 -14.18
C GLY A 161 -0.83 -41.87 -15.18
N GLY A 162 -0.45 -41.61 -16.42
CA GLY A 162 -1.39 -41.20 -17.48
C GLY A 162 -0.69 -41.11 -18.83
N SER A 163 -1.48 -41.18 -19.91
CA SER A 163 -0.95 -41.05 -21.27
C SER A 163 -0.38 -39.65 -21.50
N LEU A 164 0.88 -39.59 -21.92
CA LEU A 164 1.52 -38.34 -22.29
C LEU A 164 1.14 -37.99 -23.73
N THR A 165 0.81 -36.73 -23.96
CA THR A 165 0.73 -36.15 -25.31
C THR A 165 2.06 -35.50 -25.66
N ALA A 166 2.30 -35.22 -26.94
CA ALA A 166 3.54 -34.59 -27.41
C ALA A 166 3.86 -33.25 -26.70
N SER A 167 2.84 -32.51 -26.27
CA SER A 167 2.98 -31.23 -25.55
C SER A 167 2.80 -31.35 -24.03
N SER A 168 2.75 -32.56 -23.47
CA SER A 168 2.64 -32.75 -22.03
C SER A 168 3.91 -32.28 -21.32
N PRO A 169 3.81 -31.61 -20.16
CA PRO A 169 4.98 -31.16 -19.40
C PRO A 169 5.90 -32.31 -19.00
N ILE A 170 7.21 -32.08 -19.06
CA ILE A 170 8.23 -33.06 -18.64
C ILE A 170 8.17 -33.20 -17.12
N ARG A 171 8.16 -34.45 -16.64
CA ARG A 171 8.17 -34.77 -15.22
C ARG A 171 9.61 -34.93 -14.74
N THR A 172 10.12 -33.93 -14.05
CA THR A 172 11.50 -33.91 -13.53
C THR A 172 11.58 -34.12 -12.02
N MET A 173 10.44 -34.13 -11.32
CA MET A 173 10.38 -34.22 -9.85
C MET A 173 9.91 -35.60 -9.41
N THR A 174 10.25 -35.99 -8.18
CA THR A 174 9.59 -37.12 -7.52
C THR A 174 8.22 -36.70 -6.97
N PRO A 175 7.29 -37.63 -6.68
CA PRO A 175 6.01 -37.29 -6.05
C PRO A 175 6.17 -36.53 -4.72
N PHE A 176 7.18 -36.88 -3.92
CA PHE A 176 7.50 -36.18 -2.68
C PHE A 176 7.96 -34.74 -2.93
N GLU A 177 8.87 -34.53 -3.89
CA GLU A 177 9.32 -33.19 -4.28
C GLU A 177 8.19 -32.34 -4.83
N LEU A 178 7.28 -32.92 -5.63
CA LEU A 178 6.10 -32.23 -6.12
C LEU A 178 5.20 -31.75 -4.98
N GLY A 179 4.93 -32.62 -4.00
CA GLY A 179 4.15 -32.27 -2.81
C GLY A 179 4.78 -31.11 -2.04
N ARG A 180 6.08 -31.19 -1.74
CA ARG A 180 6.81 -30.11 -1.07
C ARG A 180 6.83 -28.81 -1.89
N TYR A 181 6.91 -28.91 -3.21
CA TYR A 181 6.87 -27.74 -4.09
C TYR A 181 5.50 -27.04 -4.00
N LEU A 182 4.40 -27.79 -4.06
CA LEU A 182 3.05 -27.25 -3.94
C LEU A 182 2.73 -26.71 -2.54
N ASP A 183 3.25 -27.35 -1.49
CA ASP A 183 3.20 -26.83 -0.12
C ASP A 183 3.86 -25.46 -0.05
N TYR A 184 5.07 -25.32 -0.60
CA TYR A 184 5.79 -24.05 -0.63
C TYR A 184 5.07 -22.98 -1.46
N CYS A 185 4.47 -23.32 -2.61
CA CYS A 185 3.62 -22.38 -3.34
C CYS A 185 2.47 -21.85 -2.46
N SER A 186 1.84 -22.74 -1.68
CA SER A 186 0.75 -22.39 -0.77
C SER A 186 1.24 -21.52 0.40
N GLU A 187 2.40 -21.83 0.97
CA GLU A 187 3.05 -21.01 2.00
C GLU A 187 3.36 -19.60 1.47
N ILE A 188 3.93 -19.49 0.26
CA ILE A 188 4.21 -18.20 -0.39
C ILE A 188 2.93 -17.41 -0.60
N LEU A 189 1.88 -18.02 -1.18
CA LEU A 189 0.61 -17.33 -1.43
C LEU A 189 -0.06 -16.86 -0.13
N SER A 190 0.06 -17.67 0.93
CA SER A 190 -0.39 -17.31 2.28
C SER A 190 0.40 -16.14 2.87
N LEU A 191 1.70 -16.02 2.58
CA LEU A 191 2.52 -14.89 3.04
C LEU A 191 2.21 -13.63 2.23
N ILE A 192 2.08 -13.74 0.91
CA ILE A 192 1.65 -12.62 0.04
C ILE A 192 0.33 -12.03 0.56
N SER A 193 -0.64 -12.88 0.89
CA SER A 193 -1.94 -12.46 1.42
C SER A 193 -1.87 -11.80 2.80
N LYS A 194 -0.82 -12.03 3.59
CA LYS A 194 -0.62 -11.36 4.90
C LYS A 194 0.04 -10.00 4.77
N ILE A 195 0.72 -9.72 3.66
CA ILE A 195 1.41 -8.45 3.40
C ILE A 195 0.50 -7.47 2.66
N ALA A 196 -0.35 -7.96 1.77
CA ALA A 196 -1.30 -7.15 0.98
C ALA A 196 -2.39 -6.50 1.85
#